data_AF-A0A1E5G0E7-F1
#
_entry.id   AF-A0A1E5G0E7-F1
#
_cell.length_a   1.000
_cell.length_b   1.000
_cell.length_c   1.000
_cell.angle_alpha   90.00
_cell.angle_beta   90.00
_cell.angle_gamma   90.00
#
_symmetry.space_group_name_H-M   'P 1'
#
loop_
_entity.id
_entity.type
_entity.pdbx_description
1 polymer ?
#
loop_
_entity_poly.entity_id
_entity_poly.type
_entity_poly.pdbx_seq_one_letter_code
_entity_poly.pdbx_strand_id
1 'polypeptide(L)'
;MDSLTEANIKCYGCGATLQSQTENLPGYVPEKKLKNNEQKKLICKRCHRIKHYNEILQVTLDETKFINILRQVSKDSSAAILYVIDIFDFEGSWLSQVPEYLAEFPIYVVINKADVLPRDINAERIRLWVSDELVQKGLQVEKVFLVSALKRWDLDNLANAVLKHYVNKNIYVIGATNVGKSTLLNRLVPILIGQAEQVKMFDIPEITTSVYSGTTVETLKIPLSSEYAIYDTPGIIKHERLTEQICPKCLQAVIPAKRINPRIYQLNSKQTLFLGGLARFDYLEGDKQPFVCYVSNELNVHRTKLDNADDLYQTHNKDLLTPPCADCAQDFSLNKIIELDIPVYQEIDVVIAGLGWITLKGYKSKLRLYVPEAAEVRTRTALI
;
A
#
# COMPACT_ATOMS: atom_id res chain seq x y z
N MET A 1 -35.27 29.13 25.80
CA MET A 1 -35.02 27.85 26.49
C MET A 1 -33.96 27.14 25.69
N ASP A 2 -32.74 27.32 26.15
CA ASP A 2 -31.50 26.98 25.44
C ASP A 2 -31.33 25.47 25.27
N SER A 3 -30.98 25.08 24.04
CA SER A 3 -30.56 23.74 23.67
C SER A 3 -29.21 23.43 24.32
N LEU A 4 -29.25 22.54 25.32
CA LEU A 4 -28.08 21.92 25.91
C LEU A 4 -27.25 21.24 24.82
N THR A 5 -26.08 21.83 24.57
CA THR A 5 -24.95 21.34 23.79
C THR A 5 -24.74 19.82 23.94
N GLU A 6 -24.75 19.09 22.82
CA GLU A 6 -24.27 17.72 22.75
C GLU A 6 -22.84 17.67 23.28
N ALA A 7 -22.64 16.98 24.41
CA ALA A 7 -21.32 16.75 24.95
C ALA A 7 -20.52 15.92 23.92
N ASN A 8 -19.41 16.48 23.42
CA ASN A 8 -18.42 15.75 22.63
C ASN A 8 -17.74 14.70 23.54
N ILE A 9 -18.37 13.54 23.72
CA ILE A 9 -17.82 12.44 24.51
C ILE A 9 -16.58 11.92 23.78
N LYS A 10 -15.44 11.86 24.47
CA LYS A 10 -14.17 11.38 23.91
C LYS A 10 -13.89 9.95 24.33
N CYS A 11 -13.26 9.20 23.44
CA CYS A 11 -12.73 7.88 23.70
C CYS A 11 -11.70 7.94 24.83
N TYR A 12 -11.86 7.14 25.88
CA TYR A 12 -10.91 7.06 26.99
C TYR A 12 -9.54 6.51 26.56
N GLY A 13 -9.48 5.74 25.47
CA GLY A 13 -8.25 5.13 24.98
C GLY A 13 -7.44 6.01 24.00
N CYS A 14 -8.10 6.71 23.08
CA CYS A 14 -7.42 7.47 22.02
C CYS A 14 -7.82 8.95 21.93
N GLY A 15 -8.78 9.41 22.74
CA GLY A 15 -9.21 10.80 22.75
C GLY A 15 -10.08 11.24 21.57
N ALA A 16 -10.29 10.39 20.55
CA ALA A 16 -11.20 10.68 19.44
C ALA A 16 -12.64 10.94 19.93
N THR A 17 -13.34 11.88 19.29
CA THR A 17 -14.77 12.10 19.53
C THR A 17 -15.54 10.84 19.18
N LEU A 18 -16.32 10.32 20.12
CA LEU A 18 -17.11 9.12 19.93
C LEU A 18 -18.26 9.39 18.96
N GLN A 19 -18.44 8.49 18.00
CA GLN A 19 -19.52 8.55 17.02
C GLN A 19 -20.06 7.14 16.74
N SER A 20 -21.32 7.03 16.30
CA SER A 20 -21.96 5.77 15.95
C SER A 20 -22.43 5.70 14.50
N GLN A 21 -22.06 6.67 13.67
CA GLN A 21 -22.56 6.84 12.31
C GLN A 21 -21.74 6.03 11.30
N THR A 22 -20.41 6.02 11.41
CA THR A 22 -19.52 5.43 10.41
C THR A 22 -18.51 4.50 11.05
N GLU A 23 -18.65 3.19 10.82
CA GLU A 23 -17.85 2.16 11.47
C GLU A 23 -16.33 2.26 11.22
N ASN A 24 -15.95 2.81 10.06
CA ASN A 24 -14.56 2.93 9.62
C ASN A 24 -13.88 4.25 10.00
N LEU A 25 -14.60 5.20 10.62
CA LEU A 25 -14.01 6.46 11.06
C LEU A 25 -13.52 6.39 12.52
N PRO A 26 -12.51 7.21 12.90
CA PRO A 26 -12.07 7.32 14.28
C PRO A 26 -13.24 7.58 15.25
N GLY A 27 -13.12 7.02 16.46
CA GLY A 27 -14.14 7.19 17.50
C GLY A 27 -15.39 6.31 17.37
N TYR A 28 -15.47 5.41 16.37
CA TYR A 28 -16.66 4.56 16.23
C TYR A 28 -16.95 3.70 17.48
N VAL A 29 -18.19 3.77 17.94
CA VAL A 29 -18.77 2.95 19.00
C VAL A 29 -20.20 2.58 18.58
N PRO A 30 -20.67 1.33 18.78
CA PRO A 30 -22.07 0.98 18.50
C PRO A 30 -23.03 1.90 19.27
N GLU A 31 -24.12 2.35 18.62
CA GLU A 31 -25.06 3.34 19.18
C GLU A 31 -25.59 2.95 20.57
N LYS A 32 -25.82 1.65 20.81
CA LYS A 32 -26.24 1.10 22.11
C LYS A 32 -25.25 1.39 23.25
N LYS A 33 -23.95 1.45 22.96
CA LYS A 33 -22.89 1.78 23.93
C LYS A 33 -22.72 3.30 24.12
N LEU A 34 -23.07 4.10 23.12
CA LEU A 34 -23.07 5.57 23.20
C LEU A 34 -24.24 6.11 24.03
N LYS A 35 -25.41 5.46 23.97
CA LYS A 35 -26.60 5.82 24.75
C LYS A 35 -26.53 5.39 26.22
N ASN A 36 -25.70 4.40 26.55
CA ASN A 36 -25.45 3.96 27.93
C ASN A 36 -24.37 4.83 28.58
N ASN A 37 -24.76 6.05 28.99
CA ASN A 37 -23.90 7.10 29.57
C ASN A 37 -23.26 6.76 30.94
N GLU A 38 -23.49 5.56 31.50
CA GLU A 38 -22.99 5.17 32.83
C GLU A 38 -21.52 4.70 32.82
N GLN A 39 -20.92 4.45 31.66
CA GLN A 39 -19.51 4.00 31.58
C GLN A 39 -18.56 5.18 31.36
N LYS A 40 -18.02 5.72 32.45
CA LYS A 40 -16.96 6.78 32.47
C LYS A 40 -15.66 6.42 31.72
N LYS A 41 -15.53 5.21 31.13
CA LYS A 41 -14.35 4.73 30.41
C LYS A 41 -14.70 4.04 29.09
N LEU A 42 -15.57 4.66 28.29
CA LEU A 42 -15.89 4.18 26.93
C LEU A 42 -14.65 4.24 26.03
N ILE A 43 -14.34 3.12 25.37
CA ILE A 43 -13.27 3.02 24.38
C ILE A 43 -13.88 2.70 23.00
N CYS A 44 -13.38 3.35 21.96
CA CYS A 44 -13.82 3.11 20.59
C CYS A 44 -13.47 1.70 20.11
N LYS A 45 -14.11 1.24 19.03
CA LYS A 45 -13.86 -0.07 18.41
C LYS A 45 -12.37 -0.32 18.19
N ARG A 46 -11.62 0.72 17.79
CA ARG A 46 -10.16 0.66 17.61
C ARG A 46 -9.42 0.39 18.92
N CYS A 47 -9.61 1.23 19.94
CA CYS A 47 -8.98 1.04 21.24
C CYS A 47 -9.35 -0.30 21.87
N HIS A 48 -10.59 -0.75 21.69
CA HIS A 48 -11.03 -2.06 22.13
C HIS A 48 -10.25 -3.19 21.44
N ARG A 49 -10.06 -3.12 20.11
CA ARG A 49 -9.33 -4.15 19.38
C ARG A 49 -7.82 -4.14 19.65
N ILE A 50 -7.22 -2.97 19.83
CA ILE A 50 -5.83 -2.85 20.27
C ILE A 50 -5.67 -3.48 21.66
N LYS A 51 -6.53 -3.10 22.62
CA LYS A 51 -6.47 -3.56 24.01
C LYS A 51 -6.71 -5.05 24.18
N HIS A 52 -7.62 -5.65 23.40
CA HIS A 52 -8.04 -7.04 23.60
C HIS A 52 -7.43 -8.02 22.60
N TYR A 53 -7.01 -7.56 21.43
CA TYR A 53 -6.55 -8.45 20.35
C TYR A 53 -5.17 -8.07 19.78
N ASN A 54 -4.50 -7.02 20.29
CA ASN A 54 -3.30 -6.44 19.67
C ASN A 54 -3.48 -6.12 18.18
N GLU A 55 -4.72 -5.86 17.76
CA GLU A 55 -5.06 -5.57 16.37
C GLU A 55 -5.07 -4.06 16.14
N ILE A 56 -4.10 -3.58 15.37
CA ILE A 56 -4.02 -2.18 14.94
C ILE A 56 -5.03 -1.99 13.79
N LEU A 57 -6.17 -1.35 14.06
CA LEU A 57 -7.07 -0.92 12.98
C LEU A 57 -6.45 0.24 12.20
N GLN A 58 -6.47 0.14 10.87
CA GLN A 58 -6.00 1.18 9.95
C GLN A 58 -6.95 2.38 10.02
N VAL A 59 -6.41 3.53 10.41
CA VAL A 59 -7.05 4.83 10.16
C VAL A 59 -6.47 5.36 8.87
N THR A 60 -7.35 5.80 7.99
CA THR A 60 -7.02 6.27 6.66
C THR A 60 -7.08 7.79 6.67
N LEU A 61 -6.11 8.41 5.99
CA LEU A 61 -6.02 9.87 5.92
C LEU A 61 -6.30 10.35 4.50
N ASP A 62 -6.94 11.51 4.44
CA ASP A 62 -6.93 12.34 3.25
C ASP A 62 -5.52 12.94 3.03
N GLU A 63 -5.25 13.34 1.79
CA GLU A 63 -3.95 13.88 1.36
C GLU A 63 -3.53 15.11 2.20
N THR A 64 -4.46 16.00 2.49
CA THR A 64 -4.20 17.23 3.28
C THR A 64 -3.71 16.91 4.70
N LYS A 65 -4.34 15.96 5.38
CA LYS A 65 -3.89 15.51 6.71
C LYS A 65 -2.53 14.86 6.66
N PHE A 66 -2.23 14.09 5.61
CA PHE A 66 -0.91 13.52 5.44
C PHE A 66 0.17 14.58 5.24
N ILE A 67 -0.07 15.57 4.39
CA ILE A 67 0.85 16.70 4.20
C ILE A 67 1.14 17.39 5.54
N ASN A 68 0.14 17.53 6.41
CA ASN A 68 0.35 18.10 7.75
C ASN A 68 1.25 17.24 8.63
N ILE A 69 1.19 15.91 8.53
CA ILE A 69 2.13 15.01 9.21
C ILE A 69 3.53 15.22 8.65
N LEU A 70 3.69 15.21 7.33
CA LEU A 70 5.00 15.44 6.70
C LEU A 70 5.62 16.77 7.14
N ARG A 71 4.82 17.85 7.21
CA ARG A 71 5.26 19.15 7.72
C ARG A 71 5.62 19.16 9.20
N GLN A 72 5.10 18.24 9.99
CA GLN A 72 5.48 18.09 11.40
C GLN A 72 6.77 17.29 11.51
N VAL A 73 6.89 16.20 10.75
CA VAL A 73 8.12 15.40 10.67
C VAL A 73 9.28 16.28 10.20
N SER A 74 9.07 17.14 9.21
CA SER A 74 10.11 18.03 8.68
C SER A 74 10.60 19.09 9.68
N LYS A 75 9.90 19.28 10.81
CA LYS A 75 10.34 20.16 11.90
C LYS A 75 11.19 19.44 12.94
N ASP A 76 11.22 18.11 12.95
CA ASP A 76 12.08 17.34 13.84
C ASP A 76 13.46 17.15 13.22
N SER A 77 14.43 17.94 13.68
CA SER A 77 15.82 17.87 13.23
C SER A 77 16.51 16.52 13.51
N SER A 78 15.95 15.72 14.40
CA SER A 78 16.44 14.38 14.73
C SER A 78 15.78 13.27 13.91
N ALA A 79 14.89 13.60 12.97
CA ALA A 79 14.12 12.61 12.24
C ALA A 79 14.99 11.72 11.32
N ALA A 80 14.60 10.44 11.26
CA ALA A 80 14.99 9.49 10.23
C ALA A 80 13.76 8.81 9.66
N ILE A 81 13.76 8.45 8.39
CA ILE A 81 12.56 7.96 7.71
C ILE A 81 12.74 6.49 7.34
N LEU A 82 11.77 5.66 7.73
CA LEU A 82 11.56 4.34 7.13
C LEU A 82 10.38 4.44 6.17
N TYR A 83 10.67 4.55 4.87
CA TYR A 83 9.64 4.64 3.86
C TYR A 83 9.28 3.26 3.31
N VAL A 84 8.11 2.76 3.68
CA VAL A 84 7.63 1.42 3.32
C VAL A 84 6.87 1.46 2.00
N ILE A 85 7.28 0.62 1.06
CA ILE A 85 6.71 0.50 -0.28
C ILE A 85 6.41 -0.98 -0.57
N ASP A 86 5.26 -1.28 -1.18
CA ASP A 86 4.95 -2.64 -1.68
C ASP A 86 5.64 -2.88 -3.03
N ILE A 87 6.43 -3.94 -3.16
CA ILE A 87 7.11 -4.26 -4.42
C ILE A 87 6.15 -4.62 -5.55
N PHE A 88 4.99 -5.20 -5.21
CA PHE A 88 4.02 -5.61 -6.23
C PHE A 88 3.18 -4.43 -6.73
N ASP A 89 3.06 -3.37 -5.93
CA ASP A 89 2.32 -2.15 -6.23
C ASP A 89 3.18 -0.91 -5.93
N PHE A 90 4.35 -0.82 -6.58
CA PHE A 90 5.33 0.25 -6.34
C PHE A 90 4.72 1.63 -6.66
N GLU A 91 4.06 1.75 -7.81
CA GLU A 91 3.42 2.96 -8.32
C GLU A 91 2.25 3.38 -7.43
N GLY A 92 1.43 2.41 -6.99
CA GLY A 92 0.42 2.67 -5.98
C GLY A 92 1.05 3.13 -4.67
N SER A 93 2.15 2.52 -4.24
CA SER A 93 2.82 2.80 -2.95
C SER A 93 3.64 4.08 -2.91
N TRP A 94 4.01 4.62 -4.07
CA TRP A 94 4.79 5.85 -4.21
C TRP A 94 4.02 7.08 -3.71
N LEU A 95 4.57 7.90 -2.83
CA LEU A 95 3.91 9.08 -2.28
C LEU A 95 4.60 10.32 -2.82
N SER A 96 3.96 11.01 -3.78
CA SER A 96 4.55 12.14 -4.51
C SER A 96 4.93 13.34 -3.63
N GLN A 97 4.35 13.44 -2.43
CA GLN A 97 4.64 14.49 -1.46
C GLN A 97 5.94 14.20 -0.67
N VAL A 98 6.41 12.95 -0.61
CA VAL A 98 7.59 12.60 0.21
C VAL A 98 8.86 13.35 -0.22
N PRO A 99 9.21 13.46 -1.52
CA PRO A 99 10.37 14.25 -1.95
C PRO A 99 10.32 15.71 -1.51
N GLU A 100 9.14 16.36 -1.61
CA GLU A 100 8.98 17.78 -1.28
C GLU A 100 9.29 18.08 0.19
N TYR A 101 8.89 17.19 1.10
CA TYR A 101 8.98 17.45 2.55
C TYR A 101 10.15 16.76 3.24
N LEU A 102 10.62 15.62 2.72
CA LEU A 102 11.50 14.72 3.45
C LEU A 102 12.83 14.39 2.74
N ALA A 103 13.08 14.89 1.52
CA ALA A 103 14.28 14.52 0.75
C ALA A 103 15.62 14.81 1.45
N GLU A 104 15.68 15.82 2.31
CA GLU A 104 16.88 16.21 3.07
C GLU A 104 17.14 15.33 4.30
N PHE A 105 16.19 14.46 4.67
CA PHE A 105 16.32 13.58 5.83
C PHE A 105 17.03 12.28 5.44
N PRO A 106 17.65 11.57 6.40
CA PRO A 106 18.15 10.23 6.15
C PRO A 106 16.95 9.28 5.94
N ILE A 107 16.87 8.70 4.74
CA ILE A 107 15.76 7.81 4.34
C ILE A 107 16.31 6.42 4.05
N TYR A 108 15.73 5.42 4.74
CA TYR A 108 15.74 4.04 4.27
C TYR A 108 14.42 3.71 3.59
N VAL A 109 14.49 3.23 2.36
CA VAL A 109 13.33 2.67 1.68
C VAL A 109 13.26 1.18 1.99
N VAL A 110 12.11 0.74 2.49
CA VAL A 110 11.84 -0.64 2.85
C VAL A 110 10.83 -1.20 1.86
N ILE A 111 11.34 -1.90 0.86
CA ILE A 111 10.56 -2.62 -0.15
C ILE A 111 10.05 -3.91 0.49
N ASN A 112 8.77 -3.94 0.83
CA ASN A 112 8.11 -5.02 1.53
C ASN A 112 7.43 -6.00 0.57
N LYS A 113 6.97 -7.13 1.13
CA LYS A 113 6.31 -8.24 0.42
C LYS A 113 7.18 -8.91 -0.63
N ALA A 114 8.50 -8.90 -0.46
CA ALA A 114 9.42 -9.59 -1.37
C ALA A 114 9.14 -11.09 -1.56
N ASP A 115 8.37 -11.72 -0.65
CA ASP A 115 7.95 -13.11 -0.75
C ASP A 115 6.92 -13.40 -1.86
N VAL A 116 6.25 -12.36 -2.38
CA VAL A 116 5.31 -12.50 -3.50
C VAL A 116 6.03 -12.61 -4.84
N LEU A 117 7.29 -12.18 -4.92
CA LEU A 117 8.06 -12.20 -6.15
C LEU A 117 8.49 -13.63 -6.55
N PRO A 118 8.57 -13.94 -7.85
CA PRO A 118 9.18 -15.19 -8.36
C PRO A 118 10.56 -15.52 -7.75
N ARG A 119 10.93 -16.81 -7.70
CA ARG A 119 12.13 -17.31 -6.98
C ARG A 119 13.45 -16.79 -7.54
N ASP A 120 13.53 -16.63 -8.84
CA ASP A 120 14.79 -16.43 -9.54
C ASP A 120 15.13 -14.95 -9.76
N ILE A 121 14.42 -14.05 -9.08
CA ILE A 121 14.67 -12.61 -9.23
C ILE A 121 15.85 -12.20 -8.38
N ASN A 122 16.81 -11.54 -9.02
CA ASN A 122 17.98 -10.99 -8.36
C ASN A 122 17.59 -9.78 -7.48
N ALA A 123 17.75 -9.93 -6.17
CA ALA A 123 17.44 -8.89 -5.19
C ALA A 123 18.23 -7.59 -5.42
N GLU A 124 19.50 -7.68 -5.85
CA GLU A 124 20.31 -6.49 -6.15
C GLU A 124 19.79 -5.76 -7.39
N ARG A 125 19.33 -6.50 -8.42
CA ARG A 125 18.70 -5.89 -9.60
C ARG A 125 17.45 -5.11 -9.21
N ILE A 126 16.62 -5.64 -8.31
CA ILE A 126 15.45 -4.91 -7.79
C ILE A 126 15.90 -3.66 -7.02
N ARG A 127 16.89 -3.77 -6.14
CA ARG A 127 17.37 -2.62 -5.35
C ARG A 127 17.91 -1.51 -6.24
N LEU A 128 18.67 -1.85 -7.28
CA LEU A 128 19.17 -0.90 -8.27
C LEU A 128 18.02 -0.24 -9.04
N TRP A 129 17.08 -1.04 -9.57
CA TRP A 129 15.91 -0.51 -10.25
C TRP A 129 15.09 0.45 -9.36
N VAL A 130 14.81 0.06 -8.12
CA VAL A 130 14.12 0.93 -7.16
C VAL A 130 14.91 2.21 -6.94
N SER A 131 16.23 2.12 -6.75
CA SER A 131 17.06 3.30 -6.51
C SER A 131 17.01 4.26 -7.69
N ASP A 132 17.12 3.76 -8.92
CA ASP A 132 17.03 4.55 -10.15
C ASP A 132 15.66 5.22 -10.29
N GLU A 133 14.57 4.49 -10.03
CA GLU A 133 13.20 5.03 -10.05
C GLU A 133 13.00 6.15 -9.00
N LEU A 134 13.52 5.97 -7.79
CA LEU A 134 13.41 6.97 -6.73
C LEU A 134 14.18 8.25 -7.10
N VAL A 135 15.39 8.11 -7.66
CA VAL A 135 16.20 9.25 -8.12
C VAL A 135 15.48 10.00 -9.24
N GLN A 136 14.90 9.30 -10.22
CA GLN A 136 14.11 9.91 -11.29
C GLN A 136 12.88 10.65 -10.75
N LYS A 137 12.33 10.21 -9.62
CA LYS A 137 11.22 10.86 -8.91
C LYS A 137 11.67 11.92 -7.90
N GLY A 138 12.96 12.28 -7.89
CA GLY A 138 13.51 13.35 -7.05
C GLY A 138 13.80 12.94 -5.61
N LEU A 139 13.90 11.64 -5.30
CA LEU A 139 14.20 11.14 -3.96
C LEU A 139 15.52 10.39 -3.93
N GLN A 140 16.53 10.99 -3.31
CA GLN A 140 17.76 10.28 -2.94
C GLN A 140 17.57 9.60 -1.59
N VAL A 141 18.06 8.37 -1.46
CA VAL A 141 17.89 7.54 -0.26
C VAL A 141 19.22 6.93 0.14
N GLU A 142 19.44 6.73 1.43
CA GLU A 142 20.70 6.17 1.92
C GLU A 142 20.84 4.69 1.54
N LYS A 143 19.72 3.95 1.61
CA LYS A 143 19.69 2.53 1.31
C LYS A 143 18.28 2.01 1.02
N VAL A 144 18.21 1.04 0.10
CA VAL A 144 17.02 0.25 -0.19
C VAL A 144 17.16 -1.13 0.45
N PHE A 145 16.18 -1.51 1.26
CA PHE A 145 16.04 -2.83 1.87
C PHE A 145 14.93 -3.60 1.18
N LEU A 146 15.17 -4.88 0.88
CA LEU A 146 14.16 -5.77 0.31
C LEU A 146 13.78 -6.80 1.36
N VAL A 147 12.57 -6.73 1.90
CA VAL A 147 12.14 -7.52 3.05
C VAL A 147 10.82 -8.25 2.78
N SER A 148 10.57 -9.29 3.57
CA SER A 148 9.21 -9.78 3.79
C SER A 148 8.90 -9.68 5.26
N ALA A 149 8.08 -8.70 5.65
CA ALA A 149 7.60 -8.61 7.03
C ALA A 149 6.80 -9.87 7.43
N LEU A 150 6.01 -10.42 6.49
CA LEU A 150 5.17 -11.59 6.74
C LEU A 150 6.03 -12.85 6.99
N LYS A 151 7.05 -13.09 6.15
CA LYS A 151 7.94 -14.25 6.24
C LYS A 151 9.18 -14.02 7.10
N ARG A 152 9.35 -12.80 7.64
CA ARG A 152 10.51 -12.34 8.41
C ARG A 152 11.83 -12.42 7.63
N TRP A 153 11.79 -12.19 6.33
CA TRP A 153 12.98 -12.20 5.49
C TRP A 153 13.71 -10.86 5.56
N ASP A 154 15.03 -10.93 5.74
CA ASP A 154 15.95 -9.80 5.73
C ASP A 154 15.65 -8.69 6.78
N LEU A 155 14.83 -9.02 7.79
CA LEU A 155 14.46 -8.07 8.85
C LEU A 155 15.62 -7.80 9.80
N ASP A 156 16.50 -8.77 10.07
CA ASP A 156 17.66 -8.59 10.92
C ASP A 156 18.66 -7.59 10.30
N ASN A 157 18.84 -7.64 8.98
CA ASN A 157 19.71 -6.69 8.28
C ASN A 157 19.14 -5.26 8.30
N LEU A 158 17.83 -5.11 8.17
CA LEU A 158 17.15 -3.83 8.38
C LEU A 158 17.33 -3.35 9.83
N ALA A 159 17.09 -4.21 10.81
CA ALA A 159 17.22 -3.88 12.23
C ALA A 159 18.64 -3.44 12.58
N ASN A 160 19.65 -4.19 12.14
CA ASN A 160 21.05 -3.86 12.33
C ASN A 160 21.41 -2.50 11.73
N ALA A 161 20.93 -2.18 10.52
CA ALA A 161 21.18 -0.88 9.90
C ALA A 161 20.50 0.27 10.63
N VAL A 162 19.29 0.04 11.14
CA VAL A 162 18.55 1.01 11.98
C VAL A 162 19.28 1.24 13.30
N LEU A 163 19.70 0.20 14.01
CA LEU A 163 20.44 0.32 15.26
C LEU A 163 21.82 0.95 15.07
N LYS A 164 22.45 0.74 13.90
CA LYS A 164 23.76 1.30 13.62
C LYS A 164 23.71 2.79 13.29
N HIS A 165 22.73 3.23 12.49
CA HIS A 165 22.72 4.59 11.95
C HIS A 165 21.60 5.48 12.51
N TYR A 166 20.47 4.91 12.94
CA TYR A 166 19.28 5.64 13.39
C TYR A 166 18.95 5.49 14.88
N VAL A 167 19.82 4.85 15.68
CA VAL A 167 19.57 4.62 17.12
C VAL A 167 19.35 5.91 17.93
N ASN A 168 20.00 7.00 17.53
CA ASN A 168 19.89 8.31 18.18
C ASN A 168 19.00 9.28 17.37
N LYS A 169 17.94 8.77 16.76
CA LYS A 169 17.02 9.53 15.90
C LYS A 169 15.58 9.15 16.18
N ASN A 170 14.66 10.08 15.96
CA ASN A 170 13.23 9.76 15.92
C ASN A 170 12.91 9.13 14.56
N ILE A 171 12.46 7.87 14.58
CA ILE A 171 12.25 7.10 13.36
C ILE A 171 10.79 7.20 12.96
N TYR A 172 10.51 7.83 11.82
CA TYR A 172 9.17 7.98 11.28
C TYR A 172 8.93 6.92 10.21
N VAL A 173 7.96 6.04 10.46
CA VAL A 173 7.56 5.04 9.48
C VAL A 173 6.41 5.57 8.66
N ILE A 174 6.67 5.79 7.37
CA ILE A 174 5.72 6.34 6.41
C ILE A 174 5.44 5.32 5.31
N GLY A 175 4.27 5.42 4.69
CA GLY A 175 3.86 4.53 3.61
C GLY A 175 2.37 4.63 3.34
N ALA A 176 1.96 4.25 2.13
CA ALA A 176 0.55 4.20 1.78
C ALA A 176 -0.19 3.09 2.54
N THR A 177 -1.51 3.04 2.41
CA THR A 177 -2.30 1.92 2.94
C THR A 177 -1.89 0.60 2.29
N ASN A 178 -2.04 -0.49 3.06
CA ASN A 178 -1.83 -1.86 2.60
C ASN A 178 -0.40 -2.24 2.13
N VAL A 179 0.60 -1.36 2.26
CA VAL A 179 2.02 -1.68 1.99
C VAL A 179 2.63 -2.65 3.01
N GLY A 180 1.91 -2.93 4.11
CA GLY A 180 2.35 -3.83 5.17
C GLY A 180 3.14 -3.15 6.29
N LYS A 181 3.03 -1.82 6.44
CA LYS A 181 3.66 -1.02 7.51
C LYS A 181 3.42 -1.58 8.91
N SER A 182 2.16 -1.89 9.26
CA SER A 182 1.85 -2.46 10.60
C SER A 182 2.44 -3.85 10.80
N THR A 183 2.45 -4.69 9.74
CA THR A 183 3.11 -6.00 9.79
C THR A 183 4.61 -5.85 9.97
N LEU A 184 5.23 -4.89 9.28
CA LEU A 184 6.66 -4.59 9.41
C LEU A 184 6.98 -4.18 10.85
N LEU A 185 6.29 -3.18 11.39
CA LEU A 185 6.51 -2.70 12.76
C LEU A 185 6.35 -3.79 13.81
N ASN A 186 5.27 -4.58 13.73
CA ASN A 186 5.01 -5.68 14.65
C ASN A 186 6.11 -6.77 14.65
N ARG A 187 6.95 -6.82 13.61
CA ARG A 187 8.05 -7.77 13.50
C ARG A 187 9.41 -7.14 13.77
N LEU A 188 9.60 -5.89 13.33
CA LEU A 188 10.86 -5.16 13.45
C LEU A 188 11.09 -4.68 14.88
N VAL A 189 10.06 -4.13 15.55
CA VAL A 189 10.18 -3.56 16.89
C VAL A 189 10.71 -4.57 17.92
N PRO A 190 10.20 -5.82 18.01
CA PRO A 190 10.76 -6.81 18.92
C PRO A 190 12.24 -7.13 18.64
N ILE A 191 12.66 -7.12 17.38
CA ILE A 191 14.07 -7.36 16.99
C ILE A 191 14.93 -6.19 17.47
N LEU A 192 14.49 -4.95 17.22
CA LEU A 192 15.19 -3.75 17.66
C LEU A 192 15.36 -3.72 19.18
N ILE A 193 14.30 -4.00 19.94
CA ILE A 193 14.35 -4.05 21.41
C ILE A 193 15.25 -5.18 21.89
N GLY A 194 15.16 -6.37 21.29
CA GLY A 194 15.95 -7.53 21.68
C GLY A 194 17.44 -7.40 21.37
N GLN A 195 17.81 -6.71 20.30
CA GLN A 195 19.22 -6.47 19.91
C GLN A 195 19.82 -5.22 20.57
N ALA A 196 18.98 -4.30 21.03
CA ALA A 196 19.44 -3.17 21.81
C ALA A 196 19.68 -3.61 23.26
N GLU A 197 20.80 -4.28 23.52
CA GLU A 197 21.24 -4.66 24.89
C GLU A 197 21.33 -3.46 25.86
N GLN A 198 21.26 -2.23 25.34
CA GLN A 198 21.26 -0.97 26.11
C GLN A 198 19.86 -0.44 26.45
N VAL A 199 18.78 -1.03 25.92
CA VAL A 199 17.40 -0.62 26.21
C VAL A 199 16.86 -1.57 27.27
N LYS A 200 17.11 -1.23 28.55
CA LYS A 200 16.52 -1.97 29.67
C LYS A 200 15.01 -2.02 29.46
N MET A 201 14.48 -3.23 29.35
CA MET A 201 13.06 -3.54 29.18
C MET A 201 12.16 -2.94 30.29
N PHE A 202 12.78 -2.47 31.39
CA PHE A 202 12.14 -1.81 32.53
C PHE A 202 11.79 -0.32 32.32
N ASP A 203 12.30 0.33 31.27
CA ASP A 203 12.06 1.75 30.98
C ASP A 203 11.26 1.99 29.68
N ILE A 204 10.62 0.95 29.12
CA ILE A 204 9.75 1.09 27.94
C ILE A 204 8.35 1.47 28.46
N PRO A 205 7.92 2.76 28.42
CA PRO A 205 6.53 3.08 28.73
C PRO A 205 5.59 2.31 27.82
N GLU A 206 4.39 1.99 28.33
CA GLU A 206 3.34 1.33 27.56
C GLU A 206 3.19 1.98 26.18
N ILE A 207 2.92 1.17 25.15
CA ILE A 207 2.63 1.65 23.80
C ILE A 207 1.58 2.76 23.90
N THR A 208 1.98 4.00 23.62
CA THR A 208 1.14 5.17 23.80
C THR A 208 0.76 5.77 22.45
N THR A 209 -0.47 6.26 22.37
CA THR A 209 -0.89 7.10 21.24
C THR A 209 -0.43 8.52 21.53
N SER A 210 0.28 9.13 20.58
CA SER A 210 0.67 10.53 20.66
C SER A 210 -0.26 11.35 19.77
N VAL A 211 -0.81 12.43 20.35
CA VAL A 211 -1.55 13.45 19.61
C VAL A 211 -0.53 14.54 19.29
N TYR A 212 -0.16 14.68 18.02
CA TYR A 212 0.67 15.81 17.61
C TYR A 212 -0.14 17.11 17.81
N SER A 213 0.45 18.05 18.53
CA SER A 213 -0.16 19.32 18.94
C SER A 213 -0.78 20.05 17.73
N GLY A 214 -2.12 20.13 17.69
CA GLY A 214 -2.88 20.81 16.65
C GLY A 214 -3.52 19.93 15.58
N THR A 215 -3.29 18.61 15.59
CA THR A 215 -3.90 17.67 14.62
C THR A 215 -4.64 16.53 15.33
N THR A 216 -5.82 16.17 14.84
CA THR A 216 -6.62 14.99 15.28
C THR A 216 -6.04 13.65 14.82
N VAL A 217 -4.79 13.63 14.35
CA VAL A 217 -4.18 12.45 13.76
C VAL A 217 -3.28 11.74 14.77
N GLU A 218 -3.72 10.54 15.16
CA GLU A 218 -3.07 9.68 16.15
C GLU A 218 -1.87 8.95 15.52
N THR A 219 -0.65 9.28 15.95
CA THR A 219 0.57 8.54 15.60
C THR A 219 0.98 7.68 16.78
N LEU A 220 1.26 6.40 16.55
CA LEU A 220 1.72 5.49 17.60
C LEU A 220 3.17 5.84 17.94
N LYS A 221 3.48 6.04 19.23
CA LYS A 221 4.86 6.24 19.68
C LYS A 221 5.35 4.96 20.36
N ILE A 222 6.41 4.38 19.83
CA ILE A 222 7.11 3.22 20.37
C ILE A 222 8.49 3.68 20.84
N PRO A 223 8.71 3.87 22.14
CA PRO A 223 9.98 4.35 22.67
C PRO A 223 11.11 3.36 22.39
N LEU A 224 12.24 3.86 21.91
CA LEU A 224 13.51 3.13 21.80
C LEU A 224 14.45 3.51 22.95
N SER A 225 14.40 4.74 23.42
CA SER A 225 15.12 5.23 24.60
C SER A 225 14.30 6.30 25.31
N SER A 226 14.89 6.96 26.31
CA SER A 226 14.31 8.13 26.97
C SER A 226 14.07 9.31 26.01
N GLU A 227 14.86 9.41 24.94
CA GLU A 227 14.85 10.55 24.02
C GLU A 227 14.30 10.20 22.64
N TYR A 228 14.48 8.95 22.18
CA TYR A 228 14.18 8.53 20.82
C TYR A 228 13.06 7.50 20.75
N ALA A 229 12.27 7.57 19.68
CA ALA A 229 11.16 6.66 19.46
C ALA A 229 10.93 6.36 17.97
N ILE A 230 10.22 5.26 17.72
CA ILE A 230 9.61 4.95 16.43
C ILE A 230 8.18 5.48 16.43
N TYR A 231 7.83 6.21 15.38
CA TYR A 231 6.54 6.80 15.15
C TYR A 231 5.82 6.10 13.99
N ASP A 232 4.74 5.38 14.29
CA ASP A 232 3.87 4.80 13.26
C ASP A 232 2.90 5.85 12.74
N THR A 233 3.21 6.43 11.57
CA THR A 233 2.31 7.41 10.93
C THR A 233 1.13 6.66 10.28
N PRO A 234 -0.11 7.16 10.33
CA PRO A 234 -1.20 6.52 9.60
C PRO A 234 -0.93 6.51 8.10
N GLY A 235 -1.36 5.44 7.42
CA GLY A 235 -1.17 5.32 5.98
C GLY A 235 -2.15 6.17 5.18
N ILE A 236 -1.73 6.64 4.01
CA ILE A 236 -2.59 7.37 3.08
C ILE A 236 -3.33 6.41 2.17
N ILE A 237 -4.63 6.64 1.96
CA ILE A 237 -5.34 6.02 0.83
C ILE A 237 -5.05 6.84 -0.42
N LYS A 238 -4.57 6.18 -1.47
CA LYS A 238 -4.63 6.75 -2.81
C LYS A 238 -5.96 6.41 -3.45
N HIS A 239 -6.79 7.41 -3.68
CA HIS A 239 -8.10 7.21 -4.32
C HIS A 239 -7.97 6.79 -5.79
N GLU A 240 -6.80 7.02 -6.39
CA GLU A 240 -6.43 6.66 -7.77
C GLU A 240 -5.93 5.20 -7.89
N ARG A 241 -6.23 4.33 -6.91
CA ARG A 241 -5.92 2.90 -6.99
C ARG A 241 -7.15 2.11 -7.37
N LEU A 242 -6.97 1.19 -8.33
CA LEU A 242 -8.03 0.27 -8.76
C LEU A 242 -8.60 -0.54 -7.58
N THR A 243 -7.75 -0.90 -6.62
CA THR A 243 -8.14 -1.67 -5.42
C THR A 243 -9.15 -0.96 -4.52
N GLU A 244 -9.27 0.36 -4.59
CA GLU A 244 -10.22 1.14 -3.80
C GLU A 244 -11.63 1.17 -4.42
N GLN A 245 -11.76 0.74 -5.68
CA GLN A 245 -13.04 0.72 -6.42
C GLN A 245 -13.75 -0.63 -6.35
N ILE A 246 -13.17 -1.61 -5.68
CA ILE A 246 -13.69 -2.98 -5.60
C ILE A 246 -14.00 -3.37 -4.17
N CYS A 247 -14.98 -4.25 -3.98
CA CYS A 247 -15.35 -4.67 -2.64
C CYS A 247 -14.24 -5.52 -1.98
N PRO A 248 -14.21 -5.65 -0.64
CA PRO A 248 -13.20 -6.43 0.07
C PRO A 248 -13.07 -7.90 -0.38
N LYS A 249 -14.16 -8.51 -0.86
CA LYS A 249 -14.16 -9.88 -1.41
C LYS A 249 -13.35 -9.94 -2.70
N CYS A 250 -13.55 -9.00 -3.61
CA CYS A 250 -12.80 -8.91 -4.86
C CYS A 250 -11.33 -8.57 -4.62
N LEU A 251 -11.06 -7.72 -3.62
CA LEU A 251 -9.72 -7.33 -3.25
C LEU A 251 -8.82 -8.53 -2.88
N GLN A 252 -9.39 -9.58 -2.28
CA GLN A 252 -8.66 -10.82 -1.95
C GLN A 252 -8.15 -11.57 -3.20
N ALA A 253 -8.85 -11.46 -4.33
CA ALA A 253 -8.41 -12.07 -5.58
C ALA A 253 -7.31 -11.25 -6.27
N VAL A 254 -7.25 -9.94 -6.00
CA VAL A 254 -6.32 -8.99 -6.64
C VAL A 254 -4.98 -8.92 -5.90
N ILE A 255 -4.99 -8.90 -4.57
CA ILE A 255 -3.76 -8.81 -3.77
C ILE A 255 -3.08 -10.19 -3.71
N PRO A 256 -1.82 -10.33 -4.15
CA PRO A 256 -1.10 -11.58 -4.02
C PRO A 256 -0.87 -11.96 -2.56
N ALA A 257 -1.46 -13.06 -2.12
CA ALA A 257 -1.20 -13.66 -0.80
C ALA A 257 -0.07 -14.70 -0.82
N LYS A 258 0.33 -15.14 -2.01
CA LYS A 258 1.35 -16.14 -2.27
C LYS A 258 2.29 -15.63 -3.35
N ARG A 259 3.42 -16.33 -3.49
CA ARG A 259 4.34 -16.15 -4.61
C ARG A 259 3.58 -16.19 -5.94
N ILE A 260 3.80 -15.19 -6.78
CA ILE A 260 3.18 -15.04 -8.09
C ILE A 260 3.79 -16.04 -9.05
N ASN A 261 2.92 -16.73 -9.78
CA ASN A 261 3.30 -17.59 -10.89
C ASN A 261 3.15 -16.77 -12.19
N PRO A 262 4.24 -16.45 -12.90
CA PRO A 262 4.16 -15.74 -14.16
C PRO A 262 3.33 -16.54 -15.17
N ARG A 263 2.29 -15.93 -15.73
CA ARG A 263 1.42 -16.59 -16.72
C ARG A 263 1.75 -16.10 -18.12
N ILE A 264 2.26 -16.99 -18.96
CA ILE A 264 2.75 -16.65 -20.29
C ILE A 264 1.65 -16.92 -21.33
N TYR A 265 1.28 -15.90 -22.08
CA TYR A 265 0.35 -15.99 -23.21
C TYR A 265 1.06 -15.59 -24.50
N GLN A 266 1.17 -16.54 -25.43
CA GLN A 266 1.65 -16.26 -26.79
C GLN A 266 0.54 -15.63 -27.62
N LEU A 267 0.60 -14.33 -27.87
CA LEU A 267 -0.45 -13.58 -28.58
C LEU A 267 -0.03 -13.26 -30.01
N ASN A 268 -1.00 -13.34 -30.92
CA ASN A 268 -0.96 -12.70 -32.23
C ASN A 268 -1.69 -11.35 -32.16
N SER A 269 -1.47 -10.50 -33.16
CA SER A 269 -2.32 -9.34 -33.41
C SER A 269 -3.80 -9.71 -33.39
N LYS A 270 -4.65 -8.76 -32.98
CA LYS A 270 -6.11 -8.90 -32.84
C LYS A 270 -6.54 -9.91 -31.78
N GLN A 271 -5.82 -9.95 -30.66
CA GLN A 271 -6.20 -10.73 -29.48
C GLN A 271 -6.22 -9.89 -28.23
N THR A 272 -7.02 -10.33 -27.26
CA THR A 272 -7.29 -9.60 -26.02
C THR A 272 -7.00 -10.48 -24.82
N LEU A 273 -6.41 -9.89 -23.78
CA LEU A 273 -6.35 -10.44 -22.44
C LEU A 273 -7.22 -9.60 -21.50
N PHE A 274 -8.08 -10.28 -20.75
CA PHE A 274 -8.83 -9.72 -19.64
C PHE A 274 -8.15 -10.13 -18.33
N LEU A 275 -7.94 -9.17 -17.43
CA LEU A 275 -7.47 -9.38 -16.06
C LEU A 275 -8.69 -9.29 -15.13
N GLY A 276 -9.38 -10.42 -14.96
CA GLY A 276 -10.77 -10.43 -14.50
C GLY A 276 -11.63 -9.55 -15.40
N GLY A 277 -12.60 -8.86 -14.83
CA GLY A 277 -13.28 -7.71 -15.43
C GLY A 277 -12.64 -6.37 -15.03
N LEU A 278 -11.45 -6.37 -14.42
CA LEU A 278 -10.81 -5.17 -13.87
C LEU A 278 -9.98 -4.40 -14.90
N ALA A 279 -9.46 -5.09 -15.91
CA ALA A 279 -8.75 -4.46 -17.01
C ALA A 279 -8.84 -5.33 -18.26
N ARG A 280 -8.81 -4.67 -19.42
CA ARG A 280 -8.74 -5.30 -20.74
C ARG A 280 -7.49 -4.80 -21.46
N PHE A 281 -6.81 -5.72 -22.12
CA PHE A 281 -5.55 -5.49 -22.80
C PHE A 281 -5.64 -6.04 -24.23
N ASP A 282 -5.77 -5.13 -25.19
CA ASP A 282 -5.91 -5.46 -26.61
C ASP A 282 -4.55 -5.35 -27.30
N TYR A 283 -4.10 -6.45 -27.92
CA TYR A 283 -2.96 -6.46 -28.81
C TYR A 283 -3.43 -6.12 -30.23
N LEU A 284 -3.35 -4.84 -30.60
CA LEU A 284 -3.92 -4.34 -31.85
C LEU A 284 -3.09 -4.74 -33.06
N GLU A 285 -1.77 -4.51 -32.99
CA GLU A 285 -0.83 -4.71 -34.11
C GLU A 285 0.57 -5.08 -33.60
N GLY A 286 1.23 -6.00 -34.29
CA GLY A 286 2.60 -6.45 -34.07
C GLY A 286 2.79 -7.96 -34.29
N ASP A 287 4.05 -8.40 -34.22
CA ASP A 287 4.43 -9.79 -34.42
C ASP A 287 3.98 -10.71 -33.28
N LYS A 288 3.92 -12.02 -33.54
CA LYS A 288 3.59 -12.99 -32.48
C LYS A 288 4.66 -12.94 -31.39
N GLN A 289 4.25 -12.67 -30.15
CA GLN A 289 5.18 -12.57 -29.02
C GLN A 289 4.54 -13.00 -27.69
N PRO A 290 5.35 -13.37 -26.68
CA PRO A 290 4.86 -13.65 -25.34
C PRO A 290 4.46 -12.37 -24.60
N PHE A 291 3.33 -12.45 -23.92
CA PHE A 291 2.88 -11.53 -22.89
C PHE A 291 2.93 -12.27 -21.56
N VAL A 292 3.76 -11.79 -20.62
CA VAL A 292 3.95 -12.45 -19.32
C VAL A 292 3.19 -11.68 -18.26
N CYS A 293 2.10 -12.25 -17.76
CA CYS A 293 1.24 -11.62 -16.77
C CYS A 293 1.76 -11.91 -15.34
N TYR A 294 2.13 -10.85 -14.63
CA TYR A 294 2.48 -10.85 -13.21
C TYR A 294 1.34 -10.23 -12.41
N VAL A 295 0.37 -11.06 -12.09
CA VAL A 295 -0.84 -10.71 -11.34
C VAL A 295 -1.10 -11.77 -10.27
N SER A 296 -1.92 -11.47 -9.26
CA SER A 296 -2.31 -12.47 -8.25
C SER A 296 -2.77 -13.79 -8.88
N ASN A 297 -2.35 -14.92 -8.31
CA ASN A 297 -2.67 -16.25 -8.84
C ASN A 297 -4.19 -16.53 -8.85
N GLU A 298 -4.94 -15.86 -7.96
CA GLU A 298 -6.39 -16.00 -7.84
C GLU A 298 -7.15 -15.11 -8.85
N LEU A 299 -6.46 -14.15 -9.50
CA LEU A 299 -7.07 -13.31 -10.52
C LEU A 299 -7.20 -14.11 -11.82
N ASN A 300 -8.41 -14.27 -12.35
CA ASN A 300 -8.61 -14.92 -13.63
C ASN A 300 -7.96 -14.10 -14.76
N VAL A 301 -7.26 -14.76 -15.68
CA VAL A 301 -6.75 -14.11 -16.90
C VAL A 301 -7.34 -14.83 -18.10
N HIS A 302 -8.25 -14.13 -18.79
CA HIS A 302 -9.04 -14.70 -19.88
C HIS A 302 -8.56 -14.17 -21.23
N ARG A 303 -8.32 -15.06 -22.18
CA ARG A 303 -7.88 -14.70 -23.54
C ARG A 303 -9.02 -14.89 -24.53
N THR A 304 -9.23 -13.89 -25.38
CA THR A 304 -10.19 -13.97 -26.50
C THR A 304 -9.65 -13.30 -27.77
N LYS A 305 -10.38 -13.43 -28.88
CA LYS A 305 -10.15 -12.63 -30.09
C LYS A 305 -10.64 -11.21 -29.87
N LEU A 306 -9.99 -10.23 -30.47
CA LEU A 306 -10.36 -8.82 -30.34
C LEU A 306 -11.82 -8.58 -30.74
N ASP A 307 -12.27 -9.19 -31.84
CA ASP A 307 -13.64 -9.03 -32.36
C ASP A 307 -14.73 -9.52 -31.38
N ASN A 308 -14.40 -10.43 -30.45
CA ASN A 308 -15.33 -10.97 -29.48
C ASN A 308 -15.25 -10.25 -28.12
N ALA A 309 -14.28 -9.36 -27.93
CA ALA A 309 -13.93 -8.86 -26.61
C ALA A 309 -15.02 -7.94 -26.02
N ASP A 310 -15.68 -7.13 -26.86
CA ASP A 310 -16.78 -6.27 -26.43
C ASP A 310 -18.00 -7.08 -25.97
N ASP A 311 -18.45 -8.04 -26.79
CA ASP A 311 -19.58 -8.94 -26.49
C ASP A 311 -19.31 -9.80 -25.24
N LEU A 312 -18.09 -10.33 -25.12
CA LEU A 312 -17.67 -11.09 -23.95
C LEU A 312 -17.75 -10.23 -22.68
N TYR A 313 -17.27 -8.99 -22.71
CA TYR A 313 -17.32 -8.12 -21.55
C TYR A 313 -18.77 -7.77 -21.17
N GLN A 314 -19.62 -7.45 -22.14
CA GLN A 314 -21.02 -7.13 -21.87
C GLN A 314 -21.80 -8.31 -21.27
N THR A 315 -21.53 -9.51 -21.75
CA THR A 315 -22.28 -10.72 -21.36
C THR A 315 -21.75 -11.33 -20.05
N HIS A 316 -20.43 -11.25 -19.82
CA HIS A 316 -19.75 -12.01 -18.78
C HIS A 316 -18.96 -11.20 -17.73
N ASN A 317 -19.23 -9.88 -17.61
CA ASN A 317 -18.63 -9.02 -16.59
C ASN A 317 -19.05 -9.30 -15.13
N LYS A 318 -19.84 -10.35 -14.88
CA LYS A 318 -20.37 -10.71 -13.56
C LYS A 318 -20.11 -12.17 -13.15
N ASP A 319 -19.63 -13.00 -14.06
CA ASP A 319 -19.37 -14.43 -13.85
C ASP A 319 -17.92 -14.82 -14.22
N LEU A 320 -17.59 -14.88 -15.50
CA LEU A 320 -16.29 -15.31 -16.02
C LEU A 320 -15.22 -14.24 -15.79
N LEU A 321 -15.56 -12.98 -16.06
CA LEU A 321 -14.68 -11.83 -15.91
C LEU A 321 -14.85 -11.24 -14.50
N THR A 322 -14.52 -12.04 -13.50
CA THR A 322 -14.53 -11.66 -12.09
C THR A 322 -13.12 -11.70 -11.51
N PRO A 323 -12.78 -10.83 -10.53
CA PRO A 323 -13.48 -9.61 -10.08
C PRO A 323 -13.66 -8.54 -11.18
N PRO A 324 -14.58 -7.56 -11.06
CA PRO A 324 -15.48 -7.33 -9.92
C PRO A 324 -16.55 -8.44 -9.80
N CYS A 325 -17.08 -8.68 -8.61
CA CYS A 325 -18.18 -9.63 -8.42
C CYS A 325 -19.52 -8.94 -8.68
N ALA A 326 -20.60 -9.71 -8.83
CA ALA A 326 -21.94 -9.17 -9.07
C ALA A 326 -22.35 -8.03 -8.12
N ASP A 327 -21.87 -8.04 -6.86
CA ASP A 327 -22.19 -7.03 -5.84
C ASP A 327 -21.56 -5.65 -6.10
N CYS A 328 -20.40 -5.59 -6.76
CA CYS A 328 -19.69 -4.33 -7.05
C CYS A 328 -19.49 -4.06 -8.54
N ALA A 329 -19.89 -4.99 -9.40
CA ALA A 329 -19.80 -4.84 -10.86
C ALA A 329 -20.75 -3.75 -11.40
N GLN A 330 -21.83 -3.41 -10.68
CA GLN A 330 -22.80 -2.40 -11.14
C GLN A 330 -22.19 -1.00 -11.24
N ASP A 331 -21.31 -0.67 -10.30
CA ASP A 331 -20.64 0.64 -10.23
C ASP A 331 -19.26 0.62 -10.91
N PHE A 332 -18.90 -0.48 -11.57
CA PHE A 332 -17.58 -0.70 -12.14
C PHE A 332 -17.62 -0.74 -13.67
N SER A 333 -16.77 0.08 -14.31
CA SER A 333 -16.72 0.16 -15.77
C SER A 333 -15.31 0.53 -16.25
N LEU A 334 -14.94 0.02 -17.43
CA LEU A 334 -13.64 0.24 -18.07
C LEU A 334 -13.69 1.44 -19.02
N ASN A 335 -13.93 2.63 -18.48
CA ASN A 335 -14.21 3.83 -19.28
C ASN A 335 -12.96 4.54 -19.80
N LYS A 336 -11.80 4.30 -19.16
CA LYS A 336 -10.55 4.93 -19.52
C LYS A 336 -9.80 4.08 -20.53
N ILE A 337 -9.57 4.65 -21.70
CA ILE A 337 -8.86 4.01 -22.80
C ILE A 337 -7.46 4.60 -22.92
N ILE A 338 -6.45 3.75 -22.98
CA ILE A 338 -5.05 4.14 -23.10
C ILE A 338 -4.44 3.40 -24.28
N GLU A 339 -3.97 4.14 -25.28
CA GLU A 339 -3.22 3.56 -26.40
C GLU A 339 -1.72 3.68 -26.12
N LEU A 340 -0.99 2.60 -26.35
CA LEU A 340 0.46 2.53 -26.14
C LEU A 340 1.14 2.00 -27.40
N ASP A 341 2.14 2.75 -27.89
CA ASP A 341 3.04 2.32 -28.95
C ASP A 341 4.37 1.90 -28.33
N ILE A 342 4.63 0.60 -28.30
CA ILE A 342 5.85 0.02 -27.76
C ILE A 342 6.90 -0.07 -28.88
N PRO A 343 8.09 0.56 -28.71
CA PRO A 343 9.15 0.50 -29.69
C PRO A 343 9.82 -0.89 -29.72
N VAL A 344 10.50 -1.19 -30.82
CA VAL A 344 11.39 -2.36 -30.92
C VAL A 344 12.54 -2.17 -29.91
N TYR A 345 13.10 -3.28 -29.39
CA TYR A 345 14.35 -3.35 -28.63
C TYR A 345 14.29 -3.11 -27.11
N GLN A 346 13.12 -3.08 -26.48
CA GLN A 346 13.02 -2.96 -25.02
C GLN A 346 12.01 -3.93 -24.42
N GLU A 347 12.45 -4.76 -23.48
CA GLU A 347 11.52 -5.45 -22.59
C GLU A 347 10.86 -4.42 -21.67
N ILE A 348 9.54 -4.31 -21.74
CA ILE A 348 8.77 -3.29 -21.04
C ILE A 348 7.69 -3.94 -20.18
N ASP A 349 7.51 -3.42 -18.97
CA ASP A 349 6.35 -3.72 -18.15
C ASP A 349 5.28 -2.67 -18.42
N VAL A 350 4.06 -3.13 -18.75
CA VAL A 350 2.85 -2.31 -18.69
C VAL A 350 2.19 -2.58 -17.35
N VAL A 351 2.29 -1.60 -16.45
CA VAL A 351 1.88 -1.69 -15.05
C VAL A 351 0.51 -1.05 -14.87
N ILE A 352 -0.37 -1.72 -14.13
CA ILE A 352 -1.65 -1.19 -13.67
C ILE A 352 -1.59 -1.15 -12.14
N ALA A 353 -1.57 0.06 -11.57
CA ALA A 353 -1.42 0.26 -10.13
C ALA A 353 -2.50 -0.50 -9.34
N GLY A 354 -2.07 -1.26 -8.34
CA GLY A 354 -2.91 -2.12 -7.51
C GLY A 354 -3.31 -3.47 -8.12
N LEU A 355 -3.03 -3.74 -9.41
CA LEU A 355 -3.43 -4.98 -10.08
C LEU A 355 -2.24 -5.89 -10.43
N GLY A 356 -1.13 -5.31 -10.88
CA GLY A 356 0.06 -6.02 -11.36
C GLY A 356 0.55 -5.46 -12.69
N TRP A 357 1.30 -6.26 -13.44
CA TRP A 357 1.84 -5.83 -14.73
C TRP A 357 1.89 -6.96 -15.77
N ILE A 358 2.02 -6.57 -17.04
CA ILE A 358 2.27 -7.47 -18.15
C ILE A 358 3.60 -7.08 -18.79
N THR A 359 4.55 -8.02 -18.85
CA THR A 359 5.84 -7.82 -19.49
C THR A 359 5.76 -8.25 -20.96
N LEU A 360 6.23 -7.38 -21.86
CA LEU A 360 6.42 -7.66 -23.28
C LEU A 360 7.91 -7.85 -23.57
N LYS A 361 8.25 -8.76 -24.48
CA LYS A 361 9.64 -9.14 -24.80
C LYS A 361 10.35 -8.23 -25.82
N GLY A 362 9.74 -7.10 -26.18
CA GLY A 362 10.41 -6.01 -26.91
C GLY A 362 10.28 -6.01 -28.43
N TYR A 363 9.24 -6.65 -28.97
CA TYR A 363 8.83 -6.42 -30.35
C TYR A 363 7.98 -5.14 -30.45
N LYS A 364 7.99 -4.51 -31.64
CA LYS A 364 7.10 -3.38 -31.90
C LYS A 364 5.65 -3.80 -31.69
N SER A 365 4.93 -3.07 -30.86
CA SER A 365 3.56 -3.44 -30.47
C SER A 365 2.68 -2.22 -30.37
N LYS A 366 1.49 -2.26 -30.95
CA LYS A 366 0.43 -1.30 -30.67
C LYS A 366 -0.60 -1.93 -29.76
N LEU A 367 -0.81 -1.33 -28.59
CA LEU A 367 -1.65 -1.86 -27.53
C LEU A 367 -2.77 -0.86 -27.22
N ARG A 368 -3.92 -1.38 -26.81
CA ARG A 368 -4.98 -0.58 -26.22
C ARG A 368 -5.43 -1.20 -24.91
N LEU A 369 -5.42 -0.41 -23.85
CA LEU A 369 -5.85 -0.83 -22.53
C LEU A 369 -7.18 -0.15 -22.21
N TYR A 370 -8.11 -0.91 -21.63
CA TYR A 370 -9.31 -0.38 -21.02
C TYR A 370 -9.22 -0.65 -19.53
N VAL A 371 -9.28 0.41 -18.75
CA VAL A 371 -9.17 0.40 -17.30
C VAL A 371 -10.24 1.31 -16.69
N PRO A 372 -10.52 1.20 -15.39
CA PRO A 372 -11.37 2.17 -14.70
C PRO A 372 -10.76 3.56 -14.69
N GLU A 373 -11.60 4.58 -14.53
CA GLU A 373 -11.16 5.99 -14.57
C GLU A 373 -10.03 6.28 -13.56
N ALA A 374 -10.18 5.77 -12.34
CA ALA A 374 -9.20 5.97 -11.27
C ALA A 374 -7.90 5.21 -11.51
N ALA A 375 -7.88 4.18 -12.36
CA ALA A 375 -6.71 3.33 -12.51
C ALA A 375 -5.54 4.09 -13.17
N GLU A 376 -4.39 4.05 -12.50
CA GLU A 376 -3.13 4.56 -13.03
C GLU A 376 -2.42 3.44 -13.83
N VAL A 377 -2.08 3.76 -15.08
CA VAL A 377 -1.31 2.88 -15.96
C VAL A 377 0.01 3.55 -16.29
N ARG A 378 1.09 2.80 -16.16
CA ARG A 378 2.46 3.25 -16.44
C ARG A 378 3.21 2.21 -17.25
N THR A 379 4.20 2.68 -18.00
CA THR A 379 5.20 1.81 -18.61
C THR A 379 6.53 2.02 -17.91
N ARG A 380 7.31 0.95 -17.77
CA ARG A 380 8.66 0.99 -17.21
C ARG A 380 9.54 -0.09 -17.83
N THR A 381 10.86 0.06 -17.69
CA THR A 381 11.80 -1.03 -18.00
C THR A 381 11.42 -2.27 -17.20
N ALA A 382 11.45 -3.44 -17.85
CA ALA A 382 11.05 -4.69 -17.22
C ALA A 382 11.81 -4.96 -15.90
N LEU A 383 11.04 -5.14 -14.82
CA LEU A 383 11.57 -5.42 -13.49
C LEU A 383 12.25 -6.80 -13.43
N ILE A 384 11.74 -7.77 -14.20
CA ILE A 384 12.13 -9.19 -14.19
C ILE A 384 12.77 -9.58 -15.51
#